data_AF-A0A967SN69-F1
#
_entry.id   AF-A0A967SN69-F1
#
_cell.length_a   1.000
_cell.length_b   1.000
_cell.length_c   1.000
_cell.angle_alpha   90.00
_cell.angle_beta   90.00
_cell.angle_gamma   90.00
#
_symmetry.space_group_name_H-M   'P 1'
#
loop_
_entity.id
_entity.type
_entity.pdbx_description
1 polymer ?
#
loop_
_entity_poly.entity_id
_entity_poly.type
_entity_poly.pdbx_seq_one_letter_code
_entity_poly.pdbx_strand_id
1 'polypeptide(L)'
;MRSSALVVSALLPLLALPGPAHAQAPGAAEDAVPRAASLLGEPESDLAAVVRRFADDRAALFRRYDAEWSPERRERLRSFYAGWREELRTLDFAALGLEDRVDWVLLDNELRYRLHELDREEALFAEMRPLLPFAGPILALHRARRALEPLDPRGAAARLTELAEEVEALRGDLSEGMEAGEGPTPIVGLRAADAVASVTRTLDRWYDYYAGYDPLFTWWVEQPHEELSAALEAYEDFLRREVVGYEEGEDPPIVGDPIGADGLAADLRHEMIPYSPAELIEIAEREYAWCEARMIEASRELGFGDDWLAAVEHVKTLHVAPGEQPALILDLYRQSVEFIEERDLVTIPPLAEEVWRMEMMSPERQKVAPFFLGGEVILVSYPTAGMEHADKLMSMRGNNEHFSRAVVH
;
A
#
# COMPACT_ATOMS: atom_id res chain seq x y z
N MET A 1 -74.27 36.49 -39.93
CA MET A 1 -75.16 35.31 -39.93
C MET A 1 -75.20 34.75 -41.34
N ARG A 2 -74.34 33.77 -41.63
CA ARG A 2 -74.30 33.07 -42.92
C ARG A 2 -74.27 31.58 -42.65
N SER A 3 -75.17 30.89 -43.33
CA SER A 3 -75.47 29.48 -43.24
C SER A 3 -74.36 28.60 -43.81
N SER A 4 -74.24 27.43 -43.17
CA SER A 4 -73.89 26.10 -43.64
C SER A 4 -73.37 25.92 -45.08
N ALA A 5 -72.18 25.33 -45.19
CA ALA A 5 -71.90 24.06 -45.88
C ALA A 5 -70.40 23.77 -45.78
N LEU A 6 -69.99 22.55 -45.42
CA LEU A 6 -68.90 21.76 -46.04
C LEU A 6 -68.66 20.50 -45.19
N VAL A 7 -69.05 19.33 -45.72
CA VAL A 7 -68.19 18.29 -46.32
C VAL A 7 -67.52 17.40 -45.28
N VAL A 8 -68.04 16.17 -45.23
CA VAL A 8 -67.47 15.00 -44.57
C VAL A 8 -66.18 14.60 -45.29
N SER A 9 -65.07 14.47 -44.56
CA SER A 9 -63.91 13.71 -44.99
C SER A 9 -63.40 12.87 -43.82
N ALA A 10 -63.38 11.57 -44.04
CA ALA A 10 -63.01 10.55 -43.06
C ALA A 10 -61.50 10.58 -42.79
N LEU A 11 -61.12 10.62 -41.51
CA LEU A 11 -59.76 10.43 -41.03
C LEU A 11 -59.42 8.93 -41.02
N LEU A 12 -58.45 8.54 -41.85
CA LEU A 12 -57.69 7.30 -41.73
C LEU A 12 -56.64 7.44 -40.60
N PRO A 13 -56.54 6.51 -39.65
CA PRO A 13 -55.43 6.52 -38.69
C PRO A 13 -54.19 5.92 -39.36
N LEU A 14 -53.10 6.70 -39.36
CA LEU A 14 -51.77 6.25 -39.76
C LEU A 14 -51.23 5.34 -38.65
N LEU A 15 -50.98 4.07 -38.98
CA LEU A 15 -50.31 3.10 -38.12
C LEU A 15 -48.88 3.57 -37.83
N ALA A 16 -48.59 3.86 -36.55
CA ALA A 16 -47.23 4.01 -36.07
C ALA A 16 -46.61 2.61 -35.88
N LEU A 17 -45.56 2.30 -36.64
CA LEU A 17 -44.71 1.15 -36.40
C LEU A 17 -43.83 1.45 -35.17
N PRO A 18 -43.83 0.60 -34.13
CA PRO A 18 -42.87 0.72 -33.04
C PRO A 18 -41.46 0.34 -33.55
N GLY A 19 -40.47 1.19 -33.28
CA GLY A 19 -39.06 0.87 -33.49
C GLY A 19 -38.62 -0.31 -32.61
N PRO A 20 -37.48 -0.95 -32.92
CA PRO A 20 -37.03 -2.14 -32.19
C PRO A 20 -36.59 -1.71 -30.79
N ALA A 21 -37.49 -1.85 -29.82
CA ALA A 21 -37.11 -1.97 -28.42
C ALA A 21 -36.28 -3.24 -28.31
N HIS A 22 -34.97 -3.10 -28.12
CA HIS A 22 -34.13 -4.21 -27.69
C HIS A 22 -34.57 -4.54 -26.26
N ALA A 23 -35.47 -5.52 -26.17
CA ALA A 23 -35.79 -6.18 -24.92
C ALA A 23 -34.47 -6.72 -24.35
N GLN A 24 -34.13 -6.31 -23.12
CA GLN A 24 -33.21 -7.10 -22.30
C GLN A 24 -33.73 -8.53 -22.31
N ALA A 25 -32.92 -9.45 -22.82
CA ALA A 25 -33.28 -10.86 -22.89
C ALA A 25 -33.62 -11.34 -21.47
N PRO A 26 -34.84 -11.86 -21.20
CA PRO A 26 -35.24 -12.32 -19.87
C PRO A 26 -34.57 -13.64 -19.44
N GLY A 27 -33.43 -14.01 -20.04
CA GLY A 27 -32.75 -15.30 -19.81
C GLY A 27 -31.56 -15.27 -18.85
N ALA A 28 -30.98 -14.10 -18.56
CA ALA A 28 -29.74 -14.04 -17.75
C ALA A 28 -29.97 -14.28 -16.24
N ALA A 29 -31.15 -13.92 -15.72
CA ALA A 29 -31.40 -13.95 -14.28
C ALA A 29 -31.57 -15.35 -13.67
N GLU A 30 -31.94 -16.37 -14.46
CA GLU A 30 -32.08 -17.75 -13.95
C GLU A 30 -30.74 -18.50 -13.82
N ASP A 31 -29.67 -18.06 -14.53
CA ASP A 31 -28.36 -18.71 -14.56
C ASP A 31 -27.30 -18.02 -13.67
N ALA A 32 -27.64 -16.91 -13.01
CA ALA A 32 -26.71 -16.17 -12.14
C ALA A 32 -26.48 -16.83 -10.77
N VAL A 33 -27.36 -17.76 -10.36
CA VAL A 33 -27.24 -18.46 -9.07
C VAL A 33 -26.53 -19.80 -9.29
N PRO A 34 -25.31 -20.01 -8.74
CA PRO A 34 -24.63 -21.29 -8.87
C PRO A 34 -25.44 -22.39 -8.17
N ARG A 35 -25.37 -23.61 -8.70
CA ARG A 35 -26.02 -24.75 -8.05
C ARG A 35 -25.35 -24.98 -6.70
N ALA A 36 -26.09 -24.90 -5.61
CA ALA A 36 -25.52 -25.06 -4.26
C ALA A 36 -24.68 -26.35 -4.10
N ALA A 37 -25.03 -27.43 -4.82
CA ALA A 37 -24.25 -28.67 -4.82
C ALA A 37 -22.83 -28.53 -5.40
N SER A 38 -22.59 -27.60 -6.33
CA SER A 38 -21.24 -27.31 -6.85
C SER A 38 -20.40 -26.47 -5.89
N LEU A 39 -21.00 -25.95 -4.82
CA LEU A 39 -20.28 -25.24 -3.74
C LEU A 39 -19.98 -26.17 -2.56
N LEU A 40 -20.54 -27.38 -2.55
CA LEU A 40 -20.33 -28.37 -1.50
C LEU A 40 -19.19 -29.31 -1.89
N GLY A 41 -18.17 -29.40 -1.04
CA GLY A 41 -17.07 -30.35 -1.21
C GLY A 41 -15.87 -29.83 -2.01
N GLU A 42 -15.79 -28.52 -2.26
CA GLU A 42 -14.50 -27.87 -2.53
C GLU A 42 -13.60 -28.15 -1.31
N PRO A 43 -12.51 -28.91 -1.46
CA PRO A 43 -11.65 -29.24 -0.34
C PRO A 43 -11.02 -27.93 0.18
N GLU A 44 -11.49 -27.44 1.32
CA GLU A 44 -10.74 -26.43 2.06
C GLU A 44 -9.36 -26.99 2.40
N SER A 45 -8.33 -26.16 2.33
CA SER A 45 -6.99 -26.52 2.78
C SER A 45 -7.03 -26.92 4.27
N ASP A 46 -6.55 -28.12 4.59
CA ASP A 46 -6.38 -28.57 5.97
C ASP A 46 -5.31 -27.71 6.68
N LEU A 47 -4.38 -27.15 5.91
CA LEU A 47 -3.37 -26.19 6.41
C LEU A 47 -3.96 -24.82 6.77
N ALA A 48 -5.19 -24.49 6.37
CA ALA A 48 -5.81 -23.21 6.73
C ALA A 48 -5.86 -23.00 8.26
N ALA A 49 -6.06 -24.08 9.03
CA ALA A 49 -6.02 -24.04 10.50
C ALA A 49 -4.61 -23.73 11.03
N VAL A 50 -3.57 -24.26 10.36
CA VAL A 50 -2.15 -24.02 10.68
C VAL A 50 -1.80 -22.56 10.42
N VAL A 51 -2.18 -22.02 9.26
CA VAL A 51 -1.97 -20.61 8.88
C VAL A 51 -2.66 -19.67 9.88
N ARG A 52 -3.92 -19.97 10.24
CA ARG A 52 -4.67 -19.18 11.22
C ARG A 52 -4.00 -19.19 12.59
N ARG A 53 -3.55 -20.37 13.03
CA ARG A 53 -2.83 -20.51 14.31
C ARG A 53 -1.53 -19.70 14.32
N PHE A 54 -0.75 -19.75 13.24
CA PHE A 54 0.45 -18.94 13.07
C PHE A 54 0.11 -17.43 13.18
N ALA A 55 -0.94 -16.98 12.49
CA ALA A 55 -1.36 -15.58 12.49
C ALA A 55 -1.79 -15.12 13.90
N ASP A 56 -2.57 -15.92 14.62
CA ASP A 56 -3.02 -15.63 15.99
C ASP A 56 -1.86 -15.54 16.98
N ASP A 57 -0.94 -16.51 16.93
CA ASP A 57 0.24 -16.54 17.81
C ASP A 57 1.19 -15.38 17.49
N ARG A 58 1.38 -15.06 16.21
CA ARG A 58 2.14 -13.89 15.78
C ARG A 58 1.51 -12.62 16.33
N ALA A 59 0.21 -12.42 16.15
CA ALA A 59 -0.48 -11.24 16.67
C ALA A 59 -0.35 -11.13 18.20
N ALA A 60 -0.42 -12.25 18.92
CA ALA A 60 -0.17 -12.29 20.36
C ALA A 60 1.26 -11.88 20.73
N LEU A 61 2.27 -12.36 19.98
CA LEU A 61 3.66 -11.98 20.19
C LEU A 61 3.90 -10.49 19.93
N PHE A 62 3.34 -9.91 18.87
CA PHE A 62 3.46 -8.47 18.61
C PHE A 62 2.83 -7.61 19.71
N ARG A 63 1.72 -8.07 20.32
CA ARG A 63 1.16 -7.40 21.51
C ARG A 63 2.04 -7.58 22.75
N ARG A 64 2.74 -8.72 22.88
CA ARG A 64 3.59 -9.02 24.05
C ARG A 64 4.94 -8.29 23.98
N TYR A 65 5.53 -8.23 22.80
CA TYR A 65 6.83 -7.66 22.46
C TYR A 65 6.60 -6.43 21.56
N ASP A 66 6.12 -5.37 22.18
CA ASP A 66 5.65 -4.11 21.60
C ASP A 66 6.74 -3.03 21.47
N ALA A 67 7.96 -3.32 21.94
CA ALA A 67 9.11 -2.45 21.78
C ALA A 67 9.89 -2.83 20.51
N GLU A 68 9.70 -2.05 19.45
CA GLU A 68 10.19 -2.29 18.09
C GLU A 68 11.68 -2.63 18.04
N TRP A 69 12.53 -1.73 18.57
CA TRP A 69 13.99 -1.85 18.57
C TRP A 69 14.57 -2.75 19.67
N SER A 70 13.74 -3.54 20.35
CA SER A 70 14.21 -4.45 21.40
C SER A 70 14.93 -5.68 20.83
N PRO A 71 16.17 -5.97 21.26
CA PRO A 71 16.86 -7.21 20.90
C PRO A 71 16.07 -8.46 21.31
N GLU A 72 15.35 -8.40 22.43
CA GLU A 72 14.53 -9.52 22.91
C GLU A 72 13.32 -9.77 22.00
N ARG A 73 12.69 -8.70 21.48
CA ARG A 73 11.63 -8.82 20.49
C ARG A 73 12.13 -9.53 19.24
N ARG A 74 13.26 -9.06 18.67
CA ARG A 74 13.87 -9.67 17.49
C ARG A 74 14.20 -11.15 17.72
N GLU A 75 14.87 -11.47 18.82
CA GLU A 75 15.25 -12.86 19.13
C GLU A 75 14.02 -13.76 19.31
N ARG A 76 13.00 -13.28 20.02
CA ARG A 76 11.77 -14.06 20.20
C ARG A 76 11.05 -14.30 18.88
N LEU A 77 10.96 -13.29 18.01
CA LEU A 77 10.35 -13.42 16.68
C LEU A 77 11.17 -14.34 15.77
N ARG A 78 12.50 -14.24 15.80
CA ARG A 78 13.40 -15.14 15.07
C ARG A 78 13.18 -16.59 15.47
N SER A 79 13.17 -16.86 16.78
CA SER A 79 12.87 -18.19 17.32
C SER A 79 11.46 -18.68 16.93
N PHE A 80 10.46 -17.79 16.96
CA PHE A 80 9.09 -18.11 16.53
C PHE A 80 9.02 -18.51 15.05
N TYR A 81 9.57 -17.69 14.14
CA TYR A 81 9.53 -17.98 12.71
C TYR A 81 10.36 -19.20 12.34
N ALA A 82 11.55 -19.37 12.93
CA ALA A 82 12.37 -20.55 12.73
C ALA A 82 11.67 -21.83 13.23
N GLY A 83 11.04 -21.77 14.41
CA GLY A 83 10.28 -22.89 14.97
C GLY A 83 9.10 -23.29 14.09
N TRP A 84 8.27 -22.34 13.66
CA TRP A 84 7.16 -22.61 12.74
C TRP A 84 7.62 -23.23 11.43
N ARG A 85 8.75 -22.76 10.90
CA ARG A 85 9.30 -23.28 9.65
C ARG A 85 9.84 -24.69 9.79
N GLU A 86 10.38 -25.05 10.94
CA GLU A 86 10.80 -26.43 11.24
C GLU A 86 9.58 -27.34 11.36
N GLU A 87 8.56 -26.95 12.12
CA GLU A 87 7.31 -27.70 12.25
C GLU A 87 6.63 -27.90 10.89
N LEU A 88 6.56 -26.85 10.06
CA LEU A 88 5.97 -26.91 8.72
C LEU A 88 6.68 -27.94 7.81
N ARG A 89 8.00 -28.13 7.99
CA ARG A 89 8.79 -29.11 7.22
C ARG A 89 8.61 -30.55 7.69
N THR A 90 8.00 -30.78 8.85
CA THR A 90 7.68 -32.14 9.31
C THR A 90 6.53 -32.75 8.53
N LEU A 91 5.72 -31.93 7.84
CA LEU A 91 4.63 -32.37 6.98
C LEU A 91 5.20 -33.00 5.69
N ASP A 92 4.66 -34.16 5.29
CA ASP A 92 5.00 -34.79 4.03
C ASP A 92 4.37 -34.01 2.87
N PHE A 93 5.11 -33.05 2.32
CA PHE A 93 4.68 -32.21 1.21
C PHE A 93 4.17 -33.02 0.00
N ALA A 94 4.75 -34.20 -0.26
CA ALA A 94 4.34 -35.04 -1.38
C ALA A 94 2.99 -35.74 -1.13
N ALA A 95 2.58 -35.90 0.12
CA ALA A 95 1.29 -36.46 0.50
C ALA A 95 0.17 -35.41 0.58
N LEU A 96 0.51 -34.12 0.66
CA LEU A 96 -0.45 -33.01 0.73
C LEU A 96 -1.29 -32.87 -0.55
N GLY A 97 -2.54 -32.44 -0.40
CA GLY A 97 -3.41 -32.03 -1.50
C GLY A 97 -2.90 -30.77 -2.21
N LEU A 98 -3.54 -30.36 -3.32
CA LEU A 98 -3.12 -29.18 -4.06
C LEU A 98 -3.21 -27.90 -3.21
N GLU A 99 -4.37 -27.66 -2.59
CA GLU A 99 -4.61 -26.47 -1.74
C GLU A 99 -3.65 -26.43 -0.55
N ASP A 100 -3.44 -27.57 0.11
CA ASP A 100 -2.47 -27.71 1.20
C ASP A 100 -1.04 -27.36 0.76
N ARG A 101 -0.62 -27.76 -0.44
CA ARG A 101 0.71 -27.43 -0.97
C ARG A 101 0.83 -25.94 -1.27
N VAL A 102 -0.23 -25.30 -1.75
CA VAL A 102 -0.27 -23.85 -1.95
C VAL A 102 -0.05 -23.13 -0.62
N ASP A 103 -0.85 -23.47 0.39
CA ASP A 103 -0.72 -22.88 1.73
C ASP A 103 0.66 -23.15 2.36
N TRP A 104 1.19 -24.36 2.18
CA TRP A 104 2.53 -24.71 2.63
C TRP A 104 3.60 -23.81 2.00
N VAL A 105 3.55 -23.62 0.68
CA VAL A 105 4.52 -22.80 -0.07
C VAL A 105 4.40 -21.33 0.34
N LEU A 106 3.18 -20.81 0.44
CA LEU A 106 2.94 -19.42 0.85
C LEU A 106 3.41 -19.16 2.28
N LEU A 107 3.14 -20.07 3.22
CA LEU A 107 3.55 -19.93 4.61
C LEU A 107 5.08 -20.05 4.76
N ASP A 108 5.74 -21.02 4.11
CA ASP A 108 7.21 -21.11 4.14
C ASP A 108 7.87 -19.90 3.49
N ASN A 109 7.30 -19.35 2.41
CA ASN A 109 7.77 -18.13 1.76
C ASN A 109 7.65 -16.90 2.69
N GLU A 110 6.50 -16.72 3.34
CA GLU A 110 6.31 -15.68 4.37
C GLU A 110 7.31 -15.83 5.52
N LEU A 111 7.49 -17.04 6.07
CA LEU A 111 8.41 -17.29 7.18
C LEU A 111 9.87 -16.98 6.80
N ARG A 112 10.30 -17.34 5.59
CA ARG A 112 11.64 -16.99 5.07
C ARG A 112 11.80 -15.48 4.93
N TYR A 113 10.77 -14.81 4.40
CA TYR A 113 10.77 -13.36 4.25
C TYR A 113 10.89 -12.66 5.61
N ARG A 114 10.07 -13.03 6.59
CA ARG A 114 10.14 -12.44 7.94
C ARG A 114 11.48 -12.65 8.64
N LEU A 115 12.11 -13.80 8.45
CA LEU A 115 13.47 -14.04 8.97
C LEU A 115 14.49 -13.09 8.33
N HIS A 116 14.40 -12.87 7.01
CA HIS A 116 15.25 -11.92 6.31
C HIS A 116 15.00 -10.47 6.76
N GLU A 117 13.73 -10.09 6.98
CA GLU A 117 13.41 -8.76 7.52
C GLU A 117 14.04 -8.53 8.89
N LEU A 118 14.07 -9.55 9.77
CA LEU A 118 14.74 -9.46 11.07
C LEU A 118 16.26 -9.31 10.94
N ASP A 119 16.90 -10.00 9.98
CA ASP A 119 18.33 -9.82 9.67
C ASP A 119 18.62 -8.39 9.22
N ARG A 120 17.75 -7.83 8.37
CA ARG A 120 17.86 -6.45 7.90
C ARG A 120 17.65 -5.45 9.03
N GLU A 121 16.61 -5.62 9.85
CA GLU A 121 16.35 -4.78 11.03
C GLU A 121 17.55 -4.78 11.99
N GLU A 122 18.18 -5.93 12.20
CA GLU A 122 19.38 -6.07 13.04
C GLU A 122 20.58 -5.32 12.46
N ALA A 123 20.82 -5.41 11.15
CA ALA A 123 21.89 -4.70 10.47
C ALA A 123 21.69 -3.16 10.54
N LEU A 124 20.47 -2.70 10.28
CA LEU A 124 20.09 -1.29 10.38
C LEU A 124 20.27 -0.77 11.82
N PHE A 125 19.84 -1.55 12.81
CA PHE A 125 20.04 -1.19 14.21
C PHE A 125 21.52 -1.14 14.59
N ALA A 126 22.35 -2.05 14.06
CA ALA A 126 23.78 -2.04 14.32
C ALA A 126 24.47 -0.77 13.77
N GLU A 127 24.01 -0.26 12.62
CA GLU A 127 24.47 1.01 12.04
C GLU A 127 24.09 2.21 12.91
N MET A 128 22.87 2.23 13.46
CA MET A 128 22.39 3.31 14.33
C MET A 128 22.93 3.24 15.77
N ARG A 129 23.43 2.08 16.20
CA ARG A 129 23.81 1.83 17.60
C ARG A 129 24.71 2.90 18.24
N PRO A 130 25.72 3.48 17.54
CA PRO A 130 26.53 4.57 18.10
C PRO A 130 25.72 5.82 18.46
N LEU A 131 24.59 6.05 17.81
CA LEU A 131 23.68 7.18 18.04
C LEU A 131 22.60 6.89 19.09
N LEU A 132 22.55 5.65 19.62
CA LEU A 132 21.48 5.16 20.51
C LEU A 132 22.01 4.43 21.78
N PRO A 133 23.10 4.89 22.44
CA PRO A 133 23.65 4.17 23.60
C PRO A 133 22.67 4.03 24.77
N PHE A 134 21.74 4.99 24.91
CA PHE A 134 20.69 5.01 25.93
C PHE A 134 19.52 4.05 25.66
N ALA A 135 19.34 3.57 24.43
CA ALA A 135 18.18 2.77 24.06
C ALA A 135 18.12 1.44 24.83
N GLY A 136 19.27 0.75 24.98
CA GLY A 136 19.35 -0.52 25.70
C GLY A 136 18.86 -0.42 27.16
N PRO A 137 19.40 0.51 27.96
CA PRO A 137 18.91 0.78 29.31
C PRO A 137 17.41 1.08 29.40
N ILE A 138 16.86 1.94 28.52
CA ILE A 138 15.43 2.28 28.53
C ILE A 138 14.58 1.05 28.20
N LEU A 139 14.96 0.30 27.16
CA LEU A 139 14.26 -0.92 26.76
C LEU A 139 14.30 -2.00 27.86
N ALA A 140 15.35 -2.03 28.68
CA ALA A 140 15.45 -2.93 29.83
C ALA A 140 14.42 -2.62 30.93
N LEU A 141 14.09 -1.34 31.17
CA LEU A 141 13.03 -0.94 32.11
C LEU A 141 11.65 -1.47 31.66
N HIS A 142 11.33 -1.27 30.38
CA HIS A 142 10.09 -1.79 29.80
C HIS A 142 10.05 -3.33 29.84
N ARG A 143 11.17 -3.99 29.54
CA ARG A 143 11.27 -5.45 29.66
C ARG A 143 10.98 -5.93 31.08
N ALA A 144 11.62 -5.34 32.09
CA ALA A 144 11.43 -5.71 33.49
C ALA A 144 9.96 -5.57 33.90
N ARG A 145 9.31 -4.48 33.50
CA ARG A 145 7.85 -4.29 33.67
C ARG A 145 7.05 -5.43 33.04
N ARG A 146 7.35 -5.80 31.79
CA ARG A 146 6.63 -6.89 31.09
C ARG A 146 6.91 -8.27 31.71
N ALA A 147 8.06 -8.45 32.34
CA ALA A 147 8.42 -9.64 33.11
C ALA A 147 7.81 -9.66 34.52
N LEU A 148 7.09 -8.60 34.91
CA LEU A 148 6.51 -8.42 36.25
C LEU A 148 7.57 -8.41 37.35
N GLU A 149 8.79 -7.97 37.02
CA GLU A 149 9.86 -7.83 37.99
C GLU A 149 9.55 -6.69 38.97
N PRO A 150 9.91 -6.83 40.27
CA PRO A 150 9.78 -5.73 41.22
C PRO A 150 10.62 -4.54 40.78
N LEU A 151 10.03 -3.34 40.87
CA LEU A 151 10.71 -2.10 40.57
C LEU A 151 11.31 -1.50 41.84
N ASP A 152 12.53 -0.98 41.74
CA ASP A 152 13.10 -0.04 42.74
C ASP A 152 12.93 1.39 42.20
N PRO A 153 11.94 2.17 42.69
CA PRO A 153 11.71 3.54 42.24
C PRO A 153 12.92 4.46 42.36
N ARG A 154 13.69 4.34 43.44
CA ARG A 154 14.83 5.23 43.68
C ARG A 154 15.98 4.90 42.75
N GLY A 155 16.25 3.61 42.56
CA GLY A 155 17.24 3.15 41.58
C GLY A 155 16.85 3.52 40.15
N ALA A 156 15.56 3.40 39.80
CA ALA A 156 15.05 3.82 38.49
C ALA A 156 15.22 5.33 38.28
N ALA A 157 14.81 6.16 39.24
CA ALA A 157 15.00 7.61 39.19
C ALA A 157 16.46 8.02 38.96
N ALA A 158 17.39 7.45 39.75
CA ALA A 158 18.82 7.70 39.57
C ALA A 158 19.31 7.32 38.17
N ARG A 159 18.84 6.19 37.64
CA ARG A 159 19.23 5.75 36.29
C ARG A 159 18.67 6.65 35.19
N LEU A 160 17.45 7.20 35.35
CA LEU A 160 16.88 8.13 34.37
C LEU A 160 17.66 9.45 34.34
N THR A 161 18.07 9.97 35.50
CA THR A 161 18.93 11.16 35.58
C THR A 161 20.26 10.93 34.86
N GLU A 162 20.93 9.80 35.12
CA GLU A 162 22.17 9.44 34.40
C GLU A 162 21.95 9.35 32.89
N LEU A 163 20.85 8.76 32.45
CA LEU A 163 20.52 8.66 31.02
C LEU A 163 20.27 10.02 30.39
N ALA A 164 19.65 10.97 31.09
CA ALA A 164 19.44 12.32 30.58
C ALA A 164 20.78 13.04 30.35
N GLU A 165 21.71 12.90 31.29
CA GLU A 165 23.09 13.41 31.14
C GLU A 165 23.83 12.72 29.98
N GLU A 166 23.69 11.39 29.83
CA GLU A 166 24.28 10.63 28.72
C GLU A 166 23.75 11.10 27.34
N VAL A 167 22.44 11.39 27.23
CA VAL A 167 21.82 11.90 25.99
C VAL A 167 22.32 13.30 25.64
N GLU A 168 22.38 14.19 26.61
CA GLU A 168 22.87 15.56 26.40
C GLU A 168 24.35 15.60 26.01
N ALA A 169 25.18 14.78 26.65
CA ALA A 169 26.59 14.63 26.29
C ALA A 169 26.73 14.10 24.85
N LEU A 170 25.97 13.06 24.48
CA LEU A 170 25.99 12.52 23.12
C LEU A 170 25.58 13.56 22.08
N ARG A 171 24.56 14.38 22.37
CA ARG A 171 24.15 15.48 21.50
C ARG A 171 25.29 16.48 21.29
N GLY A 172 26.00 16.84 22.36
CA GLY A 172 27.16 17.73 22.30
C GLY A 172 28.29 17.16 21.44
N ASP A 173 28.70 15.92 21.71
CA ASP A 173 29.76 15.21 20.96
C ASP A 173 29.40 15.12 19.46
N LEU A 174 28.14 14.83 19.15
CA LEU A 174 27.66 14.70 17.78
C LEU A 174 27.63 16.07 17.08
N SER A 175 27.25 17.14 17.78
CA SER A 175 27.31 18.51 17.24
C SER A 175 28.74 18.90 16.87
N GLU A 176 29.72 18.62 17.73
CA GLU A 176 31.14 18.87 17.43
C GLU A 176 31.62 18.02 16.24
N GLY A 177 31.20 16.75 16.17
CA GLY A 177 31.51 15.85 15.04
C GLY A 177 30.90 16.33 13.72
N MET A 178 29.69 16.89 13.73
CA MET A 178 29.04 17.49 12.57
C MET A 178 29.83 18.70 12.05
N GLU A 179 30.28 19.60 12.94
CA GLU A 179 31.13 20.74 12.58
C GLU A 179 32.49 20.31 11.99
N ALA A 180 33.03 19.19 12.46
CA ALA A 180 34.27 18.59 11.95
C ALA A 180 34.09 17.82 10.62
N GLY A 181 32.86 17.63 10.14
CA GLY A 181 32.56 16.82 8.95
C GLY A 181 32.67 15.31 9.16
N GLU A 182 32.65 14.86 10.42
CA GLU A 182 32.73 13.44 10.84
C GLU A 182 31.35 12.89 11.26
N GLY A 183 30.29 13.64 11.00
CA GLY A 183 28.92 13.26 11.34
C GLY A 183 28.33 12.10 10.53
N PRO A 184 27.24 11.47 11.03
CA PRO A 184 26.53 10.41 10.33
C PRO A 184 25.89 10.92 9.03
N THR A 185 25.55 10.00 8.14
CA THR A 185 24.83 10.35 6.91
C THR A 185 23.37 10.74 7.23
N PRO A 186 22.70 11.56 6.40
CA PRO A 186 21.30 11.93 6.60
C PRO A 186 20.35 10.72 6.74
N ILE A 187 20.61 9.63 6.03
CA ILE A 187 19.81 8.39 6.11
C ILE A 187 19.93 7.77 7.50
N VAL A 188 21.16 7.66 8.02
CA VAL A 188 21.40 7.10 9.36
C VAL A 188 20.83 8.03 10.43
N GLY A 189 20.97 9.35 10.26
CA GLY A 189 20.35 10.35 11.13
C GLY A 189 18.83 10.23 11.20
N LEU A 190 18.16 10.06 10.05
CA LEU A 190 16.71 9.92 9.98
C LEU A 190 16.24 8.65 10.70
N ARG A 191 16.86 7.49 10.39
CA ARG A 191 16.51 6.23 11.05
C ARG A 191 16.76 6.31 12.57
N ALA A 192 17.86 6.93 12.99
CA ALA A 192 18.16 7.12 14.40
C ALA A 192 17.12 8.01 15.07
N ALA A 193 16.69 9.12 14.45
CA ALA A 193 15.63 9.98 14.97
C ALA A 193 14.32 9.20 15.17
N ASP A 194 13.91 8.39 14.19
CA ASP A 194 12.71 7.55 14.31
C ASP A 194 12.86 6.48 15.41
N ALA A 195 14.07 5.94 15.59
CA ALA A 195 14.37 5.03 16.68
C ALA A 195 14.31 5.71 18.05
N VAL A 196 14.81 6.95 18.19
CA VAL A 196 14.65 7.77 19.40
C VAL A 196 13.17 7.96 19.71
N ALA A 197 12.36 8.40 18.75
CA ALA A 197 10.91 8.57 18.93
C ALA A 197 10.22 7.26 19.39
N SER A 198 10.64 6.11 18.86
CA SER A 198 10.11 4.79 19.26
C SER A 198 10.51 4.41 20.70
N VAL A 199 11.76 4.71 21.09
CA VAL A 199 12.28 4.49 22.45
C VAL A 199 11.64 5.44 23.46
N THR A 200 11.48 6.74 23.15
CA THR A 200 10.78 7.72 23.99
C THR A 200 9.35 7.30 24.27
N ARG A 201 8.58 6.93 23.24
CA ARG A 201 7.22 6.38 23.42
C ARG A 201 7.19 5.12 24.29
N THR A 202 8.27 4.33 24.30
CA THR A 202 8.38 3.14 25.16
C THR A 202 8.68 3.52 26.61
N LEU A 203 9.52 4.53 26.83
CA LEU A 203 9.79 5.12 28.14
C LEU A 203 8.49 5.68 28.75
N ASP A 204 7.74 6.48 27.99
CA ASP A 204 6.50 7.10 28.49
C ASP A 204 5.46 6.05 28.87
N ARG A 205 5.25 5.03 28.03
CA ARG A 205 4.37 3.90 28.37
C ARG A 205 4.83 3.13 29.61
N TRP A 206 6.13 3.07 29.86
CA TRP A 206 6.67 2.46 31.09
C TRP A 206 6.37 3.34 32.30
N TYR A 207 6.57 4.66 32.21
CA TYR A 207 6.24 5.62 33.26
C TYR A 207 4.74 5.60 33.60
N ASP A 208 3.87 5.76 32.60
CA ASP A 208 2.41 5.80 32.73
C ASP A 208 1.82 4.55 33.40
N TYR A 209 2.50 3.41 33.28
CA TYR A 209 2.05 2.18 33.91
C TYR A 209 2.10 2.26 35.45
N TYR A 210 3.08 2.96 36.01
CA TYR A 210 3.26 3.08 37.46
C TYR A 210 2.75 4.42 38.00
N ALA A 211 2.86 5.49 37.21
CA ALA A 211 2.51 6.84 37.63
C ALA A 211 1.06 6.93 38.12
N GLY A 212 0.86 7.50 39.30
CA GLY A 212 -0.45 7.65 39.94
C GLY A 212 -1.00 6.38 40.61
N TYR A 213 -0.46 5.19 40.31
CA TYR A 213 -0.80 3.94 41.02
C TYR A 213 0.14 3.63 42.19
N ASP A 214 1.44 3.93 42.04
CA ASP A 214 2.43 3.82 43.11
C ASP A 214 2.94 5.24 43.51
N PRO A 215 2.51 5.78 44.67
CA PRO A 215 2.90 7.12 45.10
C PRO A 215 4.40 7.28 45.33
N LEU A 216 5.12 6.23 45.75
CA LEU A 216 6.58 6.29 45.93
C LEU A 216 7.28 6.29 44.59
N PHE A 217 6.75 5.56 43.60
CA PHE A 217 7.22 5.65 42.23
C PHE A 217 7.11 7.07 41.69
N THR A 218 5.90 7.65 41.69
CA THR A 218 5.69 8.99 41.16
C THR A 218 6.58 10.01 41.87
N TRP A 219 6.69 9.94 43.20
CA TRP A 219 7.51 10.86 43.98
C TRP A 219 9.01 10.83 43.60
N TRP A 220 9.56 9.66 43.27
CA TRP A 220 10.96 9.53 42.87
C TRP A 220 11.18 9.80 41.38
N VAL A 221 10.24 9.38 40.52
CA VAL A 221 10.50 9.18 39.08
C VAL A 221 9.91 10.26 38.18
N GLU A 222 8.91 11.01 38.63
CA GLU A 222 8.23 12.06 37.82
C GLU A 222 9.23 13.05 37.20
N GLN A 223 10.01 13.75 38.02
CA GLN A 223 10.97 14.73 37.51
C GLN A 223 12.12 14.13 36.68
N PRO A 224 12.75 12.99 37.06
CA PRO A 224 13.78 12.37 36.21
C PRO A 224 13.24 11.84 34.87
N HIS A 225 11.98 11.40 34.83
CA HIS A 225 11.31 11.01 33.59
C HIS A 225 11.09 12.22 32.67
N GLU A 226 10.56 13.33 33.20
CA GLU A 226 10.37 14.57 32.45
C GLU A 226 11.70 15.09 31.86
N GLU A 227 12.78 15.05 32.63
CA GLU A 227 14.12 15.47 32.16
C GLU A 227 14.65 14.56 31.05
N LEU A 228 14.54 13.24 31.19
CA LEU A 228 14.98 12.31 30.15
C LEU A 228 14.13 12.43 28.88
N SER A 229 12.79 12.53 29.00
CA SER A 229 11.93 12.69 27.83
C SER A 229 12.23 14.00 27.08
N ALA A 230 12.44 15.11 27.79
CA ALA A 230 12.85 16.37 27.17
C ALA A 230 14.22 16.30 26.48
N ALA A 231 15.20 15.62 27.09
CA ALA A 231 16.52 15.41 26.49
C ALA A 231 16.43 14.55 25.21
N LEU A 232 15.62 13.49 25.22
CA LEU A 232 15.39 12.64 24.05
C LEU A 232 14.69 13.39 22.92
N GLU A 233 13.66 14.18 23.23
CA GLU A 233 12.99 15.05 22.25
C GLU A 233 13.95 16.06 21.64
N ALA A 234 14.77 16.73 22.46
CA ALA A 234 15.78 17.68 21.98
C ALA A 234 16.87 17.01 21.12
N TYR A 235 17.22 15.76 21.42
CA TYR A 235 18.16 14.97 20.62
C TYR A 235 17.52 14.49 19.30
N GLU A 236 16.25 14.06 19.31
CA GLU A 236 15.51 13.75 18.08
C GLU A 236 15.45 14.97 17.15
N ASP A 237 15.06 16.14 17.68
CA ASP A 237 15.01 17.40 16.95
C ASP A 237 16.37 17.78 16.36
N PHE A 238 17.45 17.59 17.12
CA PHE A 238 18.81 17.80 16.66
C PHE A 238 19.14 16.88 15.47
N LEU A 239 18.83 15.58 15.56
CA LEU A 239 19.05 14.65 14.45
C LEU A 239 18.26 15.08 13.20
N ARG A 240 16.99 15.46 13.35
CA ARG A 240 16.16 15.89 12.21
C ARG A 240 16.65 17.20 11.59
N ARG A 241 17.04 18.19 12.38
CA ARG A 241 17.45 19.51 11.86
C ARG A 241 18.89 19.49 11.36
N GLU A 242 19.84 19.11 12.21
CA GLU A 242 21.27 19.27 11.94
C GLU A 242 21.84 18.13 11.10
N VAL A 243 21.38 16.89 11.28
CA VAL A 243 21.90 15.72 10.53
C VAL A 243 21.12 15.49 9.23
N VAL A 244 19.79 15.53 9.30
CA VAL A 244 18.93 15.24 8.14
C VAL A 244 18.74 16.50 7.26
N GLY A 245 18.84 17.70 7.84
CA GLY A 245 18.68 18.97 7.12
C GLY A 245 17.22 19.45 7.03
N TYR A 246 16.40 19.14 8.03
CA TYR A 246 15.02 19.65 8.11
C TYR A 246 14.98 21.11 8.56
N GLU A 247 14.32 21.97 7.78
CA GLU A 247 14.05 23.37 8.15
C GLU A 247 12.56 23.58 8.51
N GLU A 248 12.30 24.29 9.61
CA GLU A 248 10.93 24.53 10.08
C GLU A 248 10.18 25.50 9.14
N GLY A 249 9.00 25.09 8.68
CA GLY A 249 8.20 25.85 7.72
C GLY A 249 8.46 25.48 6.26
N GLU A 250 9.39 24.57 6.00
CA GLU A 250 9.60 23.94 4.69
C GLU A 250 9.08 22.51 4.66
N ASP A 251 8.91 21.97 3.46
CA ASP A 251 8.62 20.56 3.28
C ASP A 251 9.85 19.74 3.71
N PRO A 252 9.66 18.62 4.44
CA PRO A 252 10.79 17.80 4.86
C PRO A 252 11.66 17.35 3.68
N PRO A 253 13.00 17.35 3.82
CA PRO A 253 13.86 16.84 2.77
C PRO A 253 13.51 15.38 2.47
N ILE A 254 13.34 15.06 1.18
CA ILE A 254 13.06 13.69 0.75
C ILE A 254 14.38 12.90 0.87
N VAL A 255 14.62 12.36 2.06
CA VAL A 255 15.73 11.45 2.31
C VAL A 255 15.28 10.06 1.90
N GLY A 256 15.73 9.64 0.72
CA GLY A 256 15.52 8.27 0.27
C GLY A 256 16.25 7.29 1.17
N ASP A 257 15.52 6.31 1.70
CA ASP A 257 16.08 5.14 2.38
C ASP A 257 16.03 3.94 1.42
N PRO A 258 17.05 3.74 0.56
CA PRO A 258 17.04 2.64 -0.39
C PRO A 258 17.20 1.31 0.35
N ILE A 259 16.23 0.41 0.16
CA ILE A 259 16.27 -0.97 0.68
C ILE A 259 17.45 -1.81 0.13
N GLY A 260 18.12 -1.30 -0.91
CA GLY A 260 19.27 -1.94 -1.54
C GLY A 260 18.93 -3.14 -2.41
N ALA A 261 19.93 -3.64 -3.13
CA ALA A 261 19.77 -4.77 -4.05
C ALA A 261 19.35 -6.05 -3.33
N ASP A 262 19.93 -6.32 -2.15
CA ASP A 262 19.61 -7.52 -1.35
C ASP A 262 18.19 -7.47 -0.79
N GLY A 263 17.76 -6.29 -0.29
CA GLY A 263 16.41 -6.08 0.20
C GLY A 263 15.38 -6.23 -0.92
N LEU A 264 15.61 -5.56 -2.07
CA LEU A 264 14.74 -5.70 -3.24
C LEU A 264 14.70 -7.14 -3.76
N ALA A 265 15.82 -7.85 -3.77
CA ALA A 265 15.85 -9.26 -4.17
C ALA A 265 15.06 -10.16 -3.19
N ALA A 266 15.01 -9.83 -1.90
CA ALA A 266 14.18 -10.54 -0.94
C ALA A 266 12.69 -10.25 -1.14
N ASP A 267 12.32 -8.99 -1.38
CA ASP A 267 10.94 -8.59 -1.68
C ASP A 267 10.46 -9.27 -2.98
N LEU A 268 11.26 -9.26 -4.05
CA LEU A 268 10.93 -9.94 -5.30
C LEU A 268 10.73 -11.45 -5.12
N ARG A 269 11.58 -12.11 -4.33
CA ARG A 269 11.40 -13.54 -4.00
C ARG A 269 10.12 -13.78 -3.21
N HIS A 270 9.79 -12.89 -2.28
CA HIS A 270 8.56 -12.99 -1.50
C HIS A 270 7.31 -12.84 -2.39
N GLU A 271 7.34 -11.92 -3.35
CA GLU A 271 6.32 -11.77 -4.38
C GLU A 271 6.36 -12.86 -5.47
N MET A 272 7.21 -13.89 -5.29
CA MET A 272 7.42 -15.00 -6.22
C MET A 272 7.81 -14.55 -7.64
N ILE A 273 8.44 -13.39 -7.78
CA ILE A 273 9.01 -12.91 -9.03
C ILE A 273 10.36 -13.60 -9.25
N PRO A 274 10.53 -14.41 -10.32
CA PRO A 274 11.70 -15.28 -10.49
C PRO A 274 12.92 -14.56 -11.06
N TYR A 275 12.85 -13.23 -11.21
CA TYR A 275 13.88 -12.39 -11.80
C TYR A 275 14.57 -11.55 -10.72
N SER A 276 15.87 -11.38 -10.86
CA SER A 276 16.63 -10.42 -10.08
C SER A 276 16.28 -8.97 -10.47
N PRO A 277 16.60 -7.98 -9.62
CA PRO A 277 16.43 -6.57 -9.97
C PRO A 277 17.10 -6.19 -11.29
N ALA A 278 18.31 -6.71 -11.56
CA ALA A 278 19.05 -6.42 -12.77
C ALA A 278 18.37 -7.01 -14.03
N GLU A 279 17.88 -8.24 -13.95
CA GLU A 279 17.12 -8.86 -15.05
C GLU A 279 15.81 -8.11 -15.32
N LEU A 280 15.12 -7.61 -14.29
CA LEU A 280 13.92 -6.79 -14.47
C LEU A 280 14.22 -5.47 -15.18
N ILE A 281 15.34 -4.83 -14.87
CA ILE A 281 15.80 -3.62 -15.58
C ILE A 281 16.09 -3.94 -17.04
N GLU A 282 16.80 -5.03 -17.32
CA GLU A 282 17.09 -5.44 -18.70
C GLU A 282 15.81 -5.75 -19.49
N ILE A 283 14.85 -6.45 -18.87
CA ILE A 283 13.53 -6.68 -19.46
C ILE A 283 12.85 -5.34 -19.73
N ALA A 284 12.81 -4.42 -18.75
CA ALA A 284 12.17 -3.12 -18.89
C ALA A 284 12.77 -2.28 -20.03
N GLU A 285 14.10 -2.24 -20.16
CA GLU A 285 14.77 -1.52 -21.25
C GLU A 285 14.44 -2.13 -22.62
N ARG A 286 14.42 -3.46 -22.72
CA ARG A 286 14.04 -4.17 -23.94
C ARG A 286 12.59 -3.90 -24.33
N GLU A 287 11.66 -4.03 -23.39
CA GLU A 287 10.24 -3.79 -23.64
C GLU A 287 9.96 -2.31 -23.93
N TYR A 288 10.67 -1.38 -23.28
CA TYR A 288 10.57 0.06 -23.57
C TYR A 288 10.98 0.37 -25.02
N ALA A 289 12.11 -0.16 -25.47
CA ALA A 289 12.56 -0.01 -26.85
C ALA A 289 11.57 -0.62 -27.86
N TRP A 290 10.97 -1.77 -27.53
CA TRP A 290 9.92 -2.36 -28.35
C TRP A 290 8.67 -1.49 -28.41
N CYS A 291 8.20 -0.96 -27.27
CA CYS A 291 7.07 -0.04 -27.19
C CYS A 291 7.32 1.22 -28.01
N GLU A 292 8.49 1.84 -27.92
CA GLU A 292 8.85 3.01 -28.72
C GLU A 292 8.79 2.69 -30.23
N ALA A 293 9.32 1.55 -30.65
CA ALA A 293 9.26 1.13 -32.06
C ALA A 293 7.81 0.94 -32.54
N ARG A 294 6.93 0.37 -31.71
CA ARG A 294 5.49 0.23 -32.01
C ARG A 294 4.76 1.58 -32.05
N MET A 295 5.13 2.52 -31.17
CA MET A 295 4.59 3.88 -31.18
C MET A 295 4.95 4.62 -32.47
N ILE A 296 6.18 4.47 -32.96
CA ILE A 296 6.62 5.03 -34.25
C ILE A 296 5.85 4.41 -35.42
N GLU A 297 5.62 3.10 -35.41
CA GLU A 297 4.84 2.41 -36.44
C GLU A 297 3.39 2.94 -36.49
N ALA A 298 2.71 3.01 -35.35
CA ALA A 298 1.37 3.60 -35.25
C ALA A 298 1.35 5.08 -35.67
N SER A 299 2.37 5.86 -35.29
CA SER A 299 2.52 7.26 -35.71
C SER A 299 2.60 7.43 -37.22
N ARG A 300 3.33 6.55 -37.92
CA ARG A 300 3.40 6.54 -39.38
C ARG A 300 2.05 6.23 -40.02
N GLU A 301 1.30 5.27 -39.48
CA GLU A 301 -0.05 4.94 -39.95
C GLU A 301 -1.04 6.10 -39.76
N LEU A 302 -0.89 6.85 -38.66
CA LEU A 302 -1.66 8.07 -38.38
C LEU A 302 -1.21 9.28 -39.21
N GLY A 303 -0.12 9.17 -39.98
CA GLY A 303 0.38 10.23 -40.86
C GLY A 303 1.30 11.25 -40.21
N PHE A 304 1.80 11.00 -38.99
CA PHE A 304 2.75 11.87 -38.27
C PHE A 304 4.22 11.50 -38.51
N GLY A 305 4.49 10.46 -39.30
CA GLY A 305 5.85 9.97 -39.54
C GLY A 305 6.46 9.45 -38.24
N ASP A 306 7.72 9.79 -37.98
CA ASP A 306 8.46 9.29 -36.81
C ASP A 306 8.21 10.12 -35.53
N ASP A 307 7.43 11.21 -35.64
CA ASP A 307 7.05 12.05 -34.49
C ASP A 307 5.88 11.43 -33.72
N TRP A 308 6.18 10.34 -33.01
CA TRP A 308 5.19 9.61 -32.23
C TRP A 308 4.61 10.44 -31.07
N LEU A 309 5.35 11.45 -30.58
CA LEU A 309 4.83 12.39 -29.59
C LEU A 309 3.72 13.27 -30.18
N ALA A 310 3.89 13.77 -31.41
CA ALA A 310 2.82 14.49 -32.10
C ALA A 310 1.59 13.61 -32.37
N ALA A 311 1.78 12.33 -32.72
CA ALA A 311 0.68 11.37 -32.85
C ALA A 311 -0.07 11.16 -31.52
N VAL A 312 0.65 11.03 -30.40
CA VAL A 312 0.05 10.95 -29.05
C VAL A 312 -0.74 12.22 -28.72
N GLU A 313 -0.19 13.39 -29.04
CA GLU A 313 -0.88 14.67 -28.84
C GLU A 313 -2.16 14.78 -29.67
N HIS A 314 -2.18 14.22 -30.89
CA HIS A 314 -3.40 14.09 -31.68
C HIS A 314 -4.41 13.15 -31.02
N VAL A 315 -4.00 11.95 -30.59
CA VAL A 315 -4.88 10.97 -29.92
C VAL A 315 -5.51 11.56 -28.65
N LYS A 316 -4.78 12.36 -27.88
CA LYS A 316 -5.31 13.07 -26.71
C LYS A 316 -6.46 14.02 -27.02
N THR A 317 -6.64 14.43 -28.29
CA THR A 317 -7.77 15.27 -28.71
C THR A 317 -9.03 14.47 -29.06
N LEU A 318 -8.93 13.14 -29.19
CA LEU A 318 -10.03 12.24 -29.55
C LEU A 318 -10.82 11.83 -28.31
N HIS A 319 -11.44 12.82 -27.68
CA HIS A 319 -12.28 12.65 -26.49
C HIS A 319 -13.74 13.02 -26.79
N VAL A 320 -14.68 12.41 -26.06
CA VAL A 320 -16.10 12.73 -26.19
C VAL A 320 -16.48 14.04 -25.51
N ALA A 321 -17.67 14.59 -25.75
CA ALA A 321 -18.10 15.81 -25.07
C ALA A 321 -18.40 15.55 -23.57
N PRO A 322 -18.33 16.59 -22.71
CA PRO A 322 -18.82 16.47 -21.33
C PRO A 322 -20.25 15.93 -21.28
N GLY A 323 -20.46 14.84 -20.53
CA GLY A 323 -21.73 14.13 -20.42
C GLY A 323 -21.83 12.85 -21.26
N GLU A 324 -20.90 12.63 -22.20
CA GLU A 324 -20.91 11.45 -23.09
C GLU A 324 -20.00 10.31 -22.60
N GLN A 325 -19.08 10.58 -21.67
CA GLN A 325 -18.14 9.59 -21.12
C GLN A 325 -18.82 8.31 -20.58
N PRO A 326 -19.97 8.39 -19.87
CA PRO A 326 -20.69 7.19 -19.43
C PRO A 326 -21.12 6.26 -20.58
N ALA A 327 -21.55 6.84 -21.71
CA ALA A 327 -21.98 6.05 -22.87
C ALA A 327 -20.78 5.40 -23.57
N LEU A 328 -19.68 6.16 -23.73
CA LEU A 328 -18.42 5.63 -24.25
C LEU A 328 -17.94 4.41 -23.45
N ILE A 329 -17.94 4.50 -22.11
CA ILE A 329 -17.51 3.40 -21.23
C ILE A 329 -18.41 2.17 -21.39
N LEU A 330 -19.72 2.36 -21.48
CA LEU A 330 -20.67 1.27 -21.69
C LEU A 330 -20.44 0.57 -23.05
N ASP A 331 -20.14 1.33 -24.10
CA ASP A 331 -19.85 0.78 -25.41
C ASP A 331 -18.49 0.06 -25.46
N LEU A 332 -17.47 0.59 -24.77
CA LEU A 332 -16.19 -0.10 -24.59
C LEU A 332 -16.38 -1.42 -23.84
N TYR A 333 -17.14 -1.43 -22.74
CA TYR A 333 -17.44 -2.65 -21.98
C TYR A 333 -18.10 -3.72 -22.85
N ARG A 334 -19.13 -3.34 -23.64
CA ARG A 334 -19.81 -4.28 -24.55
C ARG A 334 -18.86 -4.86 -25.58
N GLN A 335 -17.99 -4.04 -26.15
CA GLN A 335 -16.97 -4.51 -27.09
C GLN A 335 -16.01 -5.51 -26.42
N SER A 336 -15.63 -5.28 -25.17
CA SER A 336 -14.74 -6.18 -24.43
C SER A 336 -15.39 -7.53 -24.15
N VAL A 337 -16.65 -7.53 -23.67
CA VAL A 337 -17.42 -8.76 -23.44
C VAL A 337 -17.59 -9.53 -24.74
N GLU A 338 -18.05 -8.88 -25.81
CA GLU A 338 -18.20 -9.51 -27.13
C GLU A 338 -16.87 -10.08 -27.63
N PHE A 339 -15.77 -9.33 -27.48
CA PHE A 339 -14.44 -9.81 -27.87
C PHE A 339 -14.01 -11.07 -27.11
N ILE A 340 -14.28 -11.14 -25.80
CA ILE A 340 -13.97 -12.27 -24.92
C ILE A 340 -14.82 -13.49 -25.28
N GLU A 341 -16.14 -13.31 -25.41
CA GLU A 341 -17.10 -14.38 -25.68
C GLU A 341 -16.90 -14.97 -27.08
N GLU A 342 -16.78 -14.13 -28.13
CA GLU A 342 -16.58 -14.59 -29.51
C GLU A 342 -15.31 -15.43 -29.68
N ARG A 343 -14.30 -15.18 -28.84
CA ARG A 343 -12.99 -15.84 -28.89
C ARG A 343 -12.81 -16.91 -27.83
N ASP A 344 -13.81 -17.13 -26.98
CA ASP A 344 -13.77 -18.10 -25.88
C ASP A 344 -12.50 -17.93 -25.00
N LEU A 345 -12.17 -16.68 -24.63
CA LEU A 345 -10.92 -16.37 -23.93
C LEU A 345 -10.96 -16.72 -22.44
N VAL A 346 -12.07 -16.38 -21.76
CA VAL A 346 -12.31 -16.66 -20.35
C VAL A 346 -13.80 -16.82 -20.11
N THR A 347 -14.18 -17.68 -19.17
CA THR A 347 -15.57 -17.83 -18.76
C THR A 347 -15.99 -16.60 -17.94
N ILE A 348 -17.03 -15.90 -18.39
CA ILE A 348 -17.65 -14.80 -17.65
C ILE A 348 -18.89 -15.36 -16.91
N PRO A 349 -18.90 -15.40 -15.57
CA PRO A 349 -20.11 -15.81 -14.85
C PRO A 349 -21.25 -14.82 -15.12
N PRO A 350 -22.50 -15.28 -15.30
CA PRO A 350 -23.62 -14.38 -15.62
C PRO A 350 -23.80 -13.24 -14.60
N LEU A 351 -23.56 -13.52 -13.31
CA LEU A 351 -23.63 -12.50 -12.27
C LEU A 351 -22.53 -11.43 -12.41
N ALA A 352 -21.33 -11.79 -12.91
CA ALA A 352 -20.24 -10.83 -13.11
C ALA A 352 -20.60 -9.77 -14.17
N GLU A 353 -21.36 -10.15 -15.19
CA GLU A 353 -21.87 -9.21 -16.21
C GLU A 353 -22.96 -8.27 -15.66
N GLU A 354 -23.67 -8.70 -14.61
CA GLU A 354 -24.76 -7.95 -14.01
C GLU A 354 -24.28 -6.94 -12.96
N VAL A 355 -23.32 -7.32 -12.11
CA VAL A 355 -23.01 -6.58 -10.86
C VAL A 355 -22.05 -5.41 -11.01
N TRP A 356 -21.35 -5.30 -12.13
CA TRP A 356 -20.48 -4.15 -12.37
C TRP A 356 -21.32 -2.87 -12.43
N ARG A 357 -20.74 -1.77 -11.95
CA ARG A 357 -21.41 -0.47 -11.94
C ARG A 357 -20.45 0.64 -12.29
N MET A 358 -21.01 1.81 -12.54
CA MET A 358 -20.27 3.00 -12.90
C MET A 358 -20.63 4.13 -11.94
N GLU A 359 -19.62 4.82 -11.44
CA GLU A 359 -19.77 6.00 -10.57
C GLU A 359 -18.90 7.15 -11.09
N MET A 360 -19.34 8.38 -10.87
CA MET A 360 -18.57 9.56 -11.25
C MET A 360 -17.61 9.95 -10.12
N MET A 361 -16.33 10.12 -10.43
CA MET A 361 -15.30 10.51 -9.48
C MET A 361 -15.41 11.99 -9.10
N SER A 362 -15.30 12.32 -7.80
CA SER A 362 -15.35 13.71 -7.33
C SER A 362 -14.13 14.52 -7.81
N PRO A 363 -14.24 15.85 -7.95
CA PRO A 363 -13.13 16.70 -8.38
C PRO A 363 -11.89 16.60 -7.48
N GLU A 364 -12.07 16.45 -6.17
CA GLU A 364 -10.98 16.31 -5.20
C GLU A 364 -10.22 15.00 -5.43
N ARG A 365 -10.95 13.91 -5.70
CA ARG A 365 -10.35 12.61 -5.96
C ARG A 365 -9.65 12.56 -7.32
N GLN A 366 -10.15 13.29 -8.33
CA GLN A 366 -9.49 13.42 -9.63
C GLN A 366 -8.11 14.11 -9.53
N LYS A 367 -7.83 14.90 -8.49
CA LYS A 367 -6.50 15.48 -8.26
C LYS A 367 -5.47 14.43 -7.81
N VAL A 368 -5.94 13.36 -7.16
CA VAL A 368 -5.10 12.24 -6.68
C VAL A 368 -5.03 11.14 -7.73
N ALA A 369 -6.16 10.82 -8.37
CA ALA A 369 -6.31 9.82 -9.41
C ALA A 369 -6.89 10.49 -10.68
N PRO A 370 -6.06 11.08 -11.55
CA PRO A 370 -6.54 11.86 -12.70
C PRO A 370 -7.17 11.01 -13.81
N PHE A 371 -6.90 9.71 -13.82
CA PHE A 371 -7.50 8.74 -14.73
C PHE A 371 -8.65 8.00 -14.05
N PHE A 372 -9.64 7.56 -14.82
CA PHE A 372 -10.68 6.70 -14.26
C PHE A 372 -10.09 5.34 -13.85
N LEU A 373 -10.73 4.67 -12.88
CA LEU A 373 -10.24 3.43 -12.29
C LEU A 373 -11.17 2.27 -12.66
N GLY A 374 -10.59 1.12 -12.99
CA GLY A 374 -11.31 -0.13 -13.26
C GLY A 374 -11.65 -0.92 -11.99
N GLY A 375 -12.33 -2.05 -12.17
CA GLY A 375 -12.79 -2.95 -11.09
C GLY A 375 -14.31 -3.19 -11.14
N GLU A 376 -14.88 -3.69 -10.05
CA GLU A 376 -16.34 -3.87 -9.91
C GLU A 376 -17.10 -2.54 -10.08
N VAL A 377 -16.47 -1.43 -9.68
CA VAL A 377 -16.96 -0.08 -9.92
C VAL A 377 -16.00 0.66 -10.83
N ILE A 378 -16.44 0.99 -12.04
CA ILE A 378 -15.71 1.90 -12.91
C ILE A 378 -15.91 3.32 -12.37
N LEU A 379 -14.84 3.90 -11.81
CA LEU A 379 -14.84 5.24 -11.24
C LEU A 379 -14.42 6.27 -12.27
N VAL A 380 -15.38 6.89 -12.95
CA VAL A 380 -15.19 7.79 -14.08
C VAL A 380 -14.58 9.12 -13.66
N SER A 381 -13.32 9.34 -14.04
CA SER A 381 -12.67 10.66 -14.04
C SER A 381 -13.01 11.40 -15.34
N TYR A 382 -13.87 12.40 -15.24
CA TYR A 382 -14.19 13.33 -16.34
C TYR A 382 -14.57 14.70 -15.75
N PRO A 383 -14.44 15.81 -16.50
CA PRO A 383 -14.55 17.13 -15.92
C PRO A 383 -15.91 17.43 -15.31
N THR A 384 -15.89 18.17 -14.20
CA THR A 384 -17.09 18.74 -13.57
C THR A 384 -17.15 20.25 -13.77
N ALA A 385 -18.31 20.85 -13.51
CA ALA A 385 -18.50 22.29 -13.63
C ALA A 385 -17.57 23.11 -12.70
N GLY A 386 -17.20 22.56 -11.53
CA GLY A 386 -16.40 23.24 -10.51
C GLY A 386 -14.88 23.22 -10.72
N MET A 387 -14.38 22.50 -11.73
CA MET A 387 -12.94 22.43 -12.02
C MET A 387 -12.44 23.68 -12.77
N GLU A 388 -11.16 24.01 -12.59
CA GLU A 388 -10.49 25.06 -13.36
C GLU A 388 -10.48 24.72 -14.86
N HIS A 389 -10.45 25.75 -15.72
CA HIS A 389 -10.57 25.54 -17.17
C HIS A 389 -9.45 24.66 -17.74
N ALA A 390 -8.21 24.85 -17.28
CA ALA A 390 -7.07 24.03 -17.70
C ALA A 390 -7.23 22.56 -17.26
N ASP A 391 -7.69 22.33 -16.02
CA ASP A 391 -7.90 20.99 -15.47
C ASP A 391 -9.02 20.25 -16.22
N LYS A 392 -10.07 20.97 -16.63
CA LYS A 392 -11.12 20.40 -17.48
C LYS A 392 -10.56 19.88 -18.79
N LEU A 393 -9.74 20.67 -19.48
CA LEU A 393 -9.14 20.26 -20.74
C LEU A 393 -8.18 19.09 -20.56
N MET A 394 -7.36 19.09 -19.50
CA MET A 394 -6.43 18.00 -19.22
C MET A 394 -7.15 16.70 -18.84
N SER A 395 -8.23 16.77 -18.07
CA SER A 395 -9.04 15.60 -17.72
C SER A 395 -9.67 14.96 -18.96
N MET A 396 -10.20 15.75 -19.91
CA MET A 396 -10.71 15.22 -21.19
C MET A 396 -9.61 14.57 -22.02
N ARG A 397 -8.44 15.21 -22.07
CA ARG A 397 -7.28 14.68 -22.82
C ARG A 397 -6.73 13.39 -22.23
N GLY A 398 -6.68 13.29 -20.90
CA GLY A 398 -6.20 12.12 -20.17
C GLY A 398 -7.16 10.93 -20.24
N ASN A 399 -8.46 11.18 -20.35
CA ASN A 399 -9.52 10.17 -20.39
C ASN A 399 -10.21 10.12 -21.77
N ASN A 400 -9.42 10.23 -22.83
CA ASN A 400 -9.89 10.17 -24.22
C ASN A 400 -10.38 8.76 -24.61
N GLU A 401 -11.02 8.62 -25.76
CA GLU A 401 -11.65 7.37 -26.23
C GLU A 401 -10.67 6.19 -26.24
N HIS A 402 -9.43 6.43 -26.67
CA HIS A 402 -8.43 5.39 -26.85
C HIS A 402 -7.74 5.00 -25.54
N PHE A 403 -7.39 5.97 -24.70
CA PHE A 403 -6.77 5.69 -23.39
C PHE A 403 -7.75 5.01 -22.45
N SER A 404 -9.04 5.33 -22.59
CA SER A 404 -10.10 4.67 -21.84
C SER A 404 -10.20 3.17 -22.12
N ARG A 405 -9.87 2.76 -23.34
CA ARG A 405 -9.94 1.34 -23.73
C ARG A 405 -9.07 0.46 -22.83
N ALA A 406 -7.88 0.90 -22.46
CA ALA A 406 -6.96 0.10 -21.63
C ALA A 406 -7.47 -0.19 -20.20
N VAL A 407 -8.42 0.61 -19.70
CA VAL A 407 -8.94 0.46 -18.33
C VAL A 407 -10.26 -0.33 -18.30
N VAL A 408 -11.05 -0.27 -19.38
CA VAL A 408 -12.34 -0.98 -19.49
C VAL A 408 -12.20 -2.37 -20.12
N HIS A 409 -11.16 -2.58 -20.94
CA HIS A 409 -11.00 -3.77 -21.80
C HIS A 409 -10.30 -4.94 -21.12
#